data_AF-A0A830BW21-F1
#
_entry.id   AF-A0A830BW21-F1
#
_cell.length_a   1.000
_cell.length_b   1.000
_cell.length_c   1.000
_cell.angle_alpha   90.00
_cell.angle_beta   90.00
_cell.angle_gamma   90.00
#
_symmetry.space_group_name_H-M   'P 1'
#
loop_
_entity.id
_entity.type
_entity.pdbx_description
1 polymer ?
#
loop_
_entity_poly.entity_id
_entity_poly.type
_entity_poly.pdbx_seq_one_letter_code
_entity_poly.pdbx_strand_id
1 'polypeptide(L)'
;MAQSKNLPSVPHLLPHLVPSAQSLARPPISNYHVGAVGLGSDGRVFVGVNLEFPASPPPLRPRRAVPPHQPLRPPLPPPPLSRRLRRPLRPLPPVLSGAPPLLLPPDPRHRRKS
;
A
#
# COMPACT_ATOMS: atom_id res chain seq x y z
N MET A 1 -18.61 27.03 -19.43
CA MET A 1 -18.48 25.97 -18.39
C MET A 1 -18.34 26.51 -16.97
N ALA A 2 -17.36 27.38 -16.66
CA ALA A 2 -17.29 28.00 -15.31
C ALA A 2 -18.43 29.01 -15.08
N GLN A 3 -18.67 29.88 -16.07
CA GLN A 3 -19.76 30.87 -16.08
C GLN A 3 -21.15 30.23 -15.94
N SER A 4 -21.39 29.09 -16.61
CA SER A 4 -22.65 28.34 -16.50
C SER A 4 -22.87 27.73 -15.11
N LYS A 5 -21.82 27.61 -14.29
CA LYS A 5 -21.88 27.20 -12.88
C LYS A 5 -21.75 28.39 -11.91
N ASN A 6 -21.78 29.62 -12.42
CA ASN A 6 -21.58 30.86 -11.66
C ASN A 6 -20.26 30.87 -10.85
N LEU A 7 -19.19 30.29 -11.41
CA LEU A 7 -17.87 30.25 -10.78
C LEU A 7 -16.99 31.39 -11.31
N PRO A 8 -16.14 31.99 -10.46
CA PRO A 8 -15.37 33.20 -10.81
C PRO A 8 -14.25 32.95 -11.82
N SER A 9 -13.71 31.73 -11.92
CA SER A 9 -12.65 31.40 -12.88
C SER A 9 -12.54 29.89 -13.15
N VAL A 10 -11.74 29.49 -14.15
CA VAL A 10 -11.50 28.08 -14.50
C VAL A 10 -10.86 27.28 -13.35
N PRO A 11 -9.86 27.79 -12.59
CA PRO A 11 -9.35 27.10 -11.41
C PRO A 11 -10.44 26.68 -10.41
N HIS A 12 -11.46 27.52 -10.21
CA HIS A 12 -12.58 27.21 -9.31
C HIS A 12 -13.48 26.09 -9.87
N LEU A 13 -13.44 25.81 -11.18
CA LEU A 13 -14.16 24.71 -11.78
C LEU A 13 -13.47 23.36 -11.54
N LEU A 14 -12.14 23.31 -11.36
CA LEU A 14 -11.36 22.07 -11.31
C LEU A 14 -11.83 21.10 -10.21
N PRO A 15 -12.09 21.52 -8.95
CA PRO A 15 -12.57 20.61 -7.92
C PRO A 15 -13.93 19.99 -8.27
N HIS A 16 -14.79 20.70 -8.99
CA HIS A 16 -16.09 20.19 -9.45
C HIS A 16 -15.98 19.14 -10.55
N LEU A 17 -14.81 18.98 -11.18
CA LEU A 17 -14.54 17.98 -12.20
C LEU A 17 -13.95 16.69 -11.60
N VAL A 18 -13.46 16.73 -10.36
CA VAL A 18 -12.83 15.57 -9.69
C VAL A 18 -13.78 14.35 -9.60
N PRO A 19 -15.07 14.49 -9.24
CA PRO A 19 -15.98 13.33 -9.20
C PRO A 19 -16.15 12.68 -10.58
N SER A 20 -16.20 13.48 -11.64
CA SER A 20 -16.27 12.98 -13.03
C SER A 20 -14.95 12.33 -13.47
N ALA A 21 -13.81 12.81 -12.98
CA ALA A 21 -12.53 12.14 -13.22
C ALA A 21 -12.46 10.79 -12.49
N GLN A 22 -12.92 10.72 -11.24
CA GLN A 22 -12.92 9.48 -10.45
C GLN A 22 -13.75 8.36 -11.09
N SER A 23 -14.85 8.67 -11.78
CA SER A 23 -15.67 7.64 -12.46
C SER A 23 -14.97 6.98 -13.65
N LEU A 24 -13.91 7.60 -14.16
CA LEU A 24 -13.07 7.05 -15.23
C LEU A 24 -11.96 6.13 -14.71
N ALA A 25 -11.71 6.10 -13.40
CA ALA A 25 -10.72 5.23 -12.79
C ALA A 25 -11.03 3.74 -13.04
N ARG A 26 -9.98 2.92 -13.05
CA ARG A 26 -10.07 1.45 -13.17
C ARG A 26 -9.19 0.78 -12.11
N PRO A 27 -9.64 0.70 -10.84
CA PRO A 27 -8.85 0.10 -9.76
C PRO A 27 -9.35 -1.28 -9.32
N PRO A 28 -9.24 -2.34 -10.15
CA PRO A 28 -9.74 -3.68 -9.77
C PRO A 28 -9.02 -4.33 -8.60
N ILE A 29 -7.87 -3.82 -8.13
CA ILE A 29 -7.14 -4.40 -6.98
C ILE A 29 -7.53 -3.69 -5.68
N SER A 30 -7.47 -2.36 -5.66
CA SER A 30 -7.72 -1.57 -4.45
C SER A 30 -9.19 -1.19 -4.24
N ASN A 31 -9.99 -1.17 -5.31
CA ASN A 31 -11.31 -0.53 -5.37
C ASN A 31 -11.31 0.96 -4.99
N TYR A 32 -10.15 1.60 -4.91
CA TYR A 32 -10.02 2.99 -4.51
C TYR A 32 -9.94 3.90 -5.74
N HIS A 33 -10.98 4.70 -5.98
CA HIS A 33 -11.12 5.51 -7.18
C HIS A 33 -10.46 6.88 -7.01
N VAL A 34 -9.36 7.12 -7.72
CA VAL A 34 -8.59 8.37 -7.68
C VAL A 34 -8.69 9.07 -9.03
N GLY A 35 -9.12 10.33 -8.97
CA GLY A 35 -9.17 11.23 -10.11
C GLY A 35 -8.43 12.53 -9.79
N ALA A 36 -7.72 13.05 -10.78
CA ALA A 36 -6.99 14.30 -10.72
C ALA A 36 -7.37 15.16 -11.92
N VAL A 37 -7.44 16.47 -11.72
CA VAL A 37 -7.73 17.45 -12.77
C VAL A 37 -6.72 18.57 -12.67
N GLY A 38 -6.06 18.90 -13.78
CA GLY A 38 -5.05 19.94 -13.86
C GLY A 38 -5.38 20.98 -14.92
N LEU A 39 -4.86 22.19 -14.75
CA LEU A 39 -4.96 23.28 -15.74
C LEU A 39 -3.56 23.55 -16.31
N GLY A 40 -3.42 23.40 -17.62
CA GLY A 40 -2.20 23.76 -18.35
C GLY A 40 -2.02 25.27 -18.47
N SER A 41 -0.79 25.70 -18.71
CA SER A 41 -0.47 27.12 -18.98
C SER A 41 -1.13 27.66 -20.25
N ASP A 42 -1.50 26.76 -21.18
CA ASP A 42 -2.26 27.06 -22.40
C ASP A 42 -3.79 27.12 -22.17
N GLY A 43 -4.24 26.96 -20.92
CA GLY A 43 -5.64 27.00 -20.54
C GLY A 43 -6.41 25.69 -20.75
N ARG A 44 -5.76 24.62 -21.22
CA ARG A 44 -6.40 23.31 -21.37
C ARG A 44 -6.57 22.61 -20.02
N VAL A 45 -7.65 21.86 -19.89
CA VAL A 45 -7.90 21.01 -18.71
C VAL A 45 -7.46 19.59 -19.02
N PHE A 46 -6.63 19.01 -18.16
CA PHE A 46 -6.15 17.64 -18.24
C PHE A 46 -6.76 16.80 -17.13
N VAL A 47 -7.09 15.54 -17.46
CA VAL A 47 -7.66 14.57 -16.51
C VAL A 47 -6.68 13.42 -16.35
N GLY A 48 -6.37 13.07 -15.09
CA GLY A 48 -5.58 11.91 -14.72
C GLY A 48 -6.39 10.99 -13.81
N VAL A 49 -6.20 9.68 -13.95
CA VAL A 49 -6.88 8.66 -13.12
C VAL A 49 -5.94 7.53 -12.77
N ASN A 50 -6.21 6.83 -11.68
CA ASN A 50 -5.51 5.58 -11.41
C ASN A 50 -6.06 4.44 -12.28
N LEU A 51 -5.12 3.65 -12.81
CA LEU A 51 -5.38 2.42 -13.55
C LEU A 51 -4.56 1.31 -12.87
N GLU A 52 -5.24 0.22 -12.52
CA GLU A 52 -4.60 -0.95 -11.94
C GLU A 52 -4.83 -2.15 -12.86
N PHE A 53 -3.82 -3.01 -12.93
CA PHE A 53 -3.82 -4.18 -13.78
C PHE A 53 -3.80 -5.41 -12.89
N PRO A 54 -4.84 -6.24 -12.89
CA PRO A 54 -4.84 -7.50 -12.15
C PRO A 54 -3.61 -8.33 -12.52
N ALA A 55 -3.01 -9.00 -11.54
CA ALA A 55 -1.92 -9.92 -11.81
C ALA A 55 -2.40 -11.01 -12.79
N SER A 56 -1.62 -11.28 -13.83
CA SER A 56 -1.80 -12.48 -14.64
C SER A 56 -1.60 -13.71 -13.77
N PRO A 57 -2.36 -14.80 -13.98
CA PRO A 57 -2.14 -16.04 -13.25
C PRO A 57 -0.66 -16.46 -13.36
N PRO A 58 -0.04 -16.94 -12.28
CA PRO A 58 1.33 -17.40 -12.35
C PRO A 58 1.45 -18.53 -13.38
N PRO A 59 2.59 -18.64 -14.09
CA PRO A 59 2.77 -19.70 -15.07
C PRO A 59 2.52 -21.05 -14.40
N LEU A 60 1.65 -21.85 -15.03
CA LEU A 60 1.33 -23.20 -14.60
C LEU A 60 2.62 -24.02 -14.54
N ARG A 61 3.17 -24.20 -13.33
CA ARG A 61 4.25 -25.15 -13.15
C ARG A 61 3.66 -26.54 -13.38
N PRO A 62 4.21 -27.35 -14.31
CA PRO A 62 3.77 -28.73 -14.44
C PRO A 62 3.90 -29.41 -13.07
N ARG A 63 2.84 -30.12 -12.65
CA ARG A 63 2.89 -30.94 -11.44
C ARG A 63 4.14 -31.81 -11.54
N ARG A 64 5.01 -31.75 -10.52
CA ARG A 64 6.19 -32.61 -10.43
C ARG A 64 5.67 -34.04 -10.57
N ALA A 65 5.96 -34.70 -11.68
CA ALA A 65 5.64 -36.11 -11.83
C ALA A 65 6.31 -36.82 -10.66
N VAL A 66 5.51 -37.51 -9.83
CA VAL A 66 6.07 -38.42 -8.83
C VAL A 66 6.67 -39.56 -9.66
N PRO A 67 8.00 -39.73 -9.67
CA PRO A 67 8.58 -40.84 -10.41
C PRO A 67 8.01 -42.13 -9.82
N PRO A 68 7.45 -43.05 -10.63
CA PRO A 68 7.06 -44.34 -10.13
C PRO A 68 8.33 -45.02 -9.62
N HIS A 69 8.35 -45.36 -8.34
CA HIS A 69 9.44 -46.07 -7.68
C HIS A 69 10.76 -45.29 -7.58
N GLN A 70 10.81 -44.27 -6.70
CA GLN A 70 12.08 -44.04 -6.00
C GLN A 70 12.25 -45.15 -4.96
N PRO A 71 13.27 -46.02 -5.06
CA PRO A 71 13.57 -46.94 -3.97
C PRO A 71 13.86 -46.12 -2.71
N LEU A 72 13.28 -46.52 -1.57
CA LEU A 72 13.55 -45.90 -0.27
C LEU A 72 15.07 -45.85 -0.09
N ARG A 73 15.63 -44.63 -0.04
CA ARG A 73 17.02 -44.47 0.38
C ARG A 73 17.15 -45.07 1.79
N PRO A 74 18.16 -45.91 2.05
CA PRO A 74 18.42 -46.36 3.41
C PRO A 74 18.62 -45.15 4.32
N PRO A 75 18.20 -45.22 5.59
CA PRO A 75 18.35 -44.11 6.51
C PRO A 75 19.84 -43.74 6.62
N LEU A 76 20.11 -42.44 6.56
CA LEU A 76 21.46 -41.94 6.81
C LEU A 76 21.89 -42.33 8.24
N PRO A 77 23.17 -42.68 8.45
CA PRO A 77 23.68 -42.91 9.79
C PRO A 77 23.49 -41.65 10.64
N PRO A 78 23.23 -41.79 11.96
CA PRO A 78 23.09 -40.64 12.84
C PRO A 78 24.38 -39.80 12.81
N PRO A 79 24.26 -38.46 12.82
CA PRO A 79 25.44 -37.61 12.85
C PRO A 79 26.23 -37.83 14.15
N PRO A 80 27.57 -37.72 14.13
CA PRO A 80 28.38 -37.82 15.33
C PRO A 80 28.00 -36.72 16.33
N LEU A 81 27.84 -37.11 17.60
CA LEU A 81 27.40 -36.26 18.72
C LEU A 81 28.26 -34.99 18.91
N SER A 82 29.49 -35.00 18.39
CA SER A 82 30.46 -33.91 18.48
C SER A 82 30.06 -32.63 17.73
N ARG A 83 29.03 -32.67 16.87
CA ARG A 83 28.65 -31.53 16.01
C ARG A 83 27.42 -30.75 16.51
N ARG A 84 26.99 -30.95 17.77
CA ARG A 84 25.81 -30.28 18.34
C ARG A 84 26.11 -29.01 19.15
N LEU A 85 27.35 -28.56 19.21
CA LEU A 85 27.73 -27.38 19.99
C LEU A 85 28.55 -26.43 19.12
N ARG A 86 27.86 -25.42 18.56
CA ARG A 86 28.32 -24.05 18.27
C ARG A 86 27.33 -23.40 17.29
N ARG A 87 26.10 -23.17 17.76
CA ARG A 87 25.33 -22.02 17.25
C ARG A 87 25.79 -20.82 18.07
N PRO A 88 26.46 -19.82 17.49
CA PRO A 88 26.69 -18.57 18.20
C PRO A 88 25.34 -17.93 18.50
N LEU A 89 25.10 -17.58 19.76
CA LEU A 89 23.96 -16.77 20.16
C LEU A 89 24.09 -15.44 19.44
N ARG A 90 23.12 -15.14 18.57
CA ARG A 90 23.04 -13.85 17.89
C ARG A 90 22.61 -12.80 18.93
N PRO A 91 23.34 -11.69 19.12
CA PRO A 91 22.88 -10.65 20.03
C PRO A 91 21.58 -10.03 19.49
N LEU A 92 20.64 -9.74 20.40
CA LEU A 92 19.39 -9.05 20.08
C LEU A 92 19.70 -7.57 19.74
N PRO A 93 18.97 -6.95 18.80
CA PRO A 93 19.14 -5.52 18.52
C PRO A 93 18.69 -4.66 19.72
N PRO A 94 19.29 -3.48 19.93
CA PRO A 94 18.87 -2.57 20.99
C PRO A 94 17.47 -2.01 20.70
N VAL A 95 16.63 -1.99 21.73
CA VAL A 95 15.30 -1.38 21.70
C VAL A 95 15.46 0.13 21.72
N LEU A 96 15.19 0.81 20.61
CA LEU A 96 15.03 2.26 20.56
C LEU A 96 13.69 2.64 21.21
N SER A 97 13.68 2.77 22.54
CA SER A 97 12.53 3.28 23.29
C SER A 97 12.53 4.81 23.28
N GLY A 98 12.26 5.40 22.12
CA GLY A 98 11.81 6.80 22.03
C GLY A 98 10.30 6.84 22.20
N ALA A 99 9.81 6.96 23.43
CA ALA A 99 8.40 7.23 23.67
C ALA A 99 8.10 8.71 23.35
N PRO A 100 7.09 9.04 22.54
CA PRO A 100 6.64 10.42 22.39
C PRO A 100 5.99 10.88 23.72
N PRO A 101 6.14 12.15 24.11
CA PRO A 101 5.48 12.67 25.31
C PRO A 101 3.96 12.58 25.12
N LEU A 102 3.29 11.96 26.09
CA LEU A 102 1.83 11.94 26.16
C LEU A 102 1.32 13.38 26.30
N LEU A 103 0.64 13.86 25.25
CA LEU A 103 -0.07 15.12 25.27
C LEU A 103 -1.22 14.99 26.28
N LEU A 104 -1.07 15.58 27.47
CA LEU A 104 -2.17 15.69 28.43
C LEU A 104 -3.31 16.51 27.80
N PRO A 105 -4.58 16.08 27.91
CA PRO A 105 -5.70 16.89 27.47
C PRO A 105 -5.80 18.17 28.33
N PRO A 106 -6.25 19.31 27.76
CA PRO A 106 -6.38 20.56 28.51
C PRO A 106 -7.44 20.45 29.61
N ASP A 107 -7.14 21.02 30.78
CA ASP A 107 -8.01 21.07 31.96
C ASP A 107 -9.31 21.84 31.64
N PRO A 108 -10.51 21.25 31.86
CA PRO A 108 -11.78 21.89 31.55
C PRO A 108 -12.13 23.07 32.49
N ARG A 109 -11.27 23.45 33.45
CA ARG A 109 -11.58 24.49 34.45
C ARG A 109 -11.30 25.94 34.07
N HIS A 110 -11.01 26.25 32.81
CA HIS A 110 -10.98 27.63 32.32
C HIS A 110 -11.91 27.86 31.13
N ARG A 111 -13.22 27.67 31.37
CA ARG A 111 -14.28 28.34 30.59
C ARG A 111 -14.91 29.42 31.44
N ARG A 112 -14.19 30.53 31.64
CA ARG A 112 -14.76 31.78 32.17
C ARG A 112 -15.19 32.68 31.02
N LYS A 113 -16.49 33.00 31.06
CA LYS A 113 -17.24 34.08 30.44
C LYS A 113 -16.40 35.30 30.03
N SER A 114 -16.52 35.69 28.76
CA SER A 114 -16.77 37.07 28.30
C SER A 114 -17.27 37.02 26.86
#